data_AF-A0A1Y4MZN2-F1
#
_entry.id   AF-A0A1Y4MZN2-F1
#
_cell.length_a   1.000
_cell.length_b   1.000
_cell.length_c   1.000
_cell.angle_alpha   90.00
_cell.angle_beta   90.00
_cell.angle_gamma   90.00
#
_symmetry.space_group_name_H-M   'P 1'
#
loop_
_entity.id
_entity.type
_entity.pdbx_description
1 polymer ?
#
loop_
_entity_poly.entity_id
_entity_poly.type
_entity_poly.pdbx_seq_one_letter_code
_entity_poly.pdbx_strand_id
1 'polypeptide(L)'
;MNLLAPIGYGSKNPNFLPLFFMYNFDFIRKKYTQIKCKIEDKKIKIDKFSMPMNMQFRYYARYSNQCELLEFANTDSLSFVEVDLDNNSYIDKNIEYIFEESNSLSKIIVHLEDGKIEINFSPCFDMNKDTKGIFKICPKKEMGYLEGIYEINRDQDKIYKKLVPQNGWNAVPNSFITKLILNKNSIFCKWCKNYEYIEEIDVSKRLVRAKWNNKCR
;
A
#
# COMPACT_ATOMS: atom_id res chain seq x y z
N MET A 1 -12.65 -12.60 -7.27
CA MET A 1 -12.87 -11.19 -6.84
C MET A 1 -11.53 -10.55 -6.57
N ASN A 2 -11.40 -9.23 -6.54
CA ASN A 2 -10.13 -8.54 -6.21
C ASN A 2 -10.31 -7.68 -4.95
N LEU A 3 -9.30 -7.63 -4.08
CA LEU A 3 -9.39 -6.96 -2.79
C LEU A 3 -8.04 -6.41 -2.32
N LEU A 4 -8.00 -5.14 -1.89
CA LEU A 4 -7.00 -4.67 -0.95
C LEU A 4 -7.42 -5.07 0.47
N ALA A 5 -6.69 -5.98 1.10
CA ALA A 5 -7.02 -6.45 2.43
C ALA A 5 -6.78 -5.34 3.47
N PRO A 6 -7.68 -5.14 4.44
CA PRO A 6 -7.58 -4.04 5.41
C PRO A 6 -6.65 -4.43 6.57
N ILE A 7 -5.48 -5.01 6.27
CA ILE A 7 -4.56 -5.54 7.28
C ILE A 7 -3.94 -4.42 8.14
N GLY A 8 -3.75 -3.23 7.56
CA GLY A 8 -3.27 -2.06 8.27
C GLY A 8 -4.31 -1.38 9.17
N TYR A 9 -5.60 -1.72 9.07
CA TYR A 9 -6.64 -1.06 9.86
C TYR A 9 -6.40 -1.17 11.37
N GLY A 10 -5.87 -2.31 11.83
CA GLY A 10 -5.62 -2.57 13.25
C GLY A 10 -4.28 -2.06 13.79
N SER A 11 -3.37 -1.58 12.92
CA SER A 11 -2.01 -1.20 13.32
C SER A 11 -1.98 0.16 14.01
N LYS A 12 -1.31 0.26 15.16
CA LYS A 12 -1.15 1.53 15.90
C LYS A 12 0.08 2.31 15.43
N ASN A 13 1.24 1.65 15.41
CA ASN A 13 2.54 2.22 15.06
C ASN A 13 3.18 1.36 13.95
N PRO A 14 2.72 1.46 12.70
CA PRO A 14 3.27 0.66 11.61
C PRO A 14 4.63 1.23 11.16
N ASN A 15 5.53 0.36 10.70
CA ASN A 15 6.79 0.78 10.07
C ASN A 15 6.63 1.09 8.57
N PHE A 16 5.49 0.76 7.97
CA PHE A 16 5.17 1.01 6.56
C PHE A 16 3.66 1.06 6.35
N LEU A 17 3.19 1.57 5.20
CA LEU A 17 1.79 1.40 4.79
C LEU A 17 1.62 0.01 4.12
N PRO A 18 0.90 -0.96 4.74
CA PRO A 18 0.84 -2.32 4.22
C PRO A 18 -0.23 -2.47 3.14
N LEU A 19 0.17 -2.57 1.88
CA LEU A 19 -0.77 -2.77 0.77
C LEU A 19 -0.78 -4.23 0.33
N PHE A 20 -1.72 -5.01 0.88
CA PHE A 20 -1.87 -6.44 0.58
C PHE A 20 -3.00 -6.68 -0.44
N PHE A 21 -2.61 -6.83 -1.69
CA PHE A 21 -3.51 -7.05 -2.83
C PHE A 21 -3.79 -8.55 -2.99
N MET A 22 -5.06 -8.93 -2.99
CA MET A 22 -5.53 -10.31 -3.16
C MET A 22 -6.28 -10.45 -4.49
N TYR A 23 -5.66 -11.12 -5.46
CA TYR A 23 -6.19 -11.32 -6.80
C TYR A 23 -6.97 -12.62 -6.93
N ASN A 24 -8.14 -12.54 -7.54
CA ASN A 24 -9.04 -13.69 -7.70
C ASN A 24 -9.36 -14.39 -6.38
N PHE A 25 -9.47 -13.62 -5.29
CA PHE A 25 -9.83 -14.15 -3.99
C PHE A 25 -11.29 -14.64 -3.95
N ASP A 26 -11.56 -15.60 -3.07
CA ASP A 26 -12.91 -15.99 -2.61
C ASP A 26 -12.87 -16.24 -1.09
N PHE A 27 -14.05 -16.25 -0.49
CA PHE A 27 -14.24 -16.71 0.87
C PHE A 27 -14.40 -18.24 0.88
N ILE A 28 -13.91 -18.91 1.92
CA ILE A 28 -13.96 -20.38 2.03
C ILE A 28 -15.43 -20.83 2.09
N ARG A 29 -15.83 -21.71 1.17
CA ARG A 29 -17.19 -22.29 1.15
C ARG A 29 -17.42 -23.14 2.40
N LYS A 30 -18.66 -23.17 2.91
CA LYS A 30 -18.99 -23.99 4.09
C LYS A 30 -19.37 -25.43 3.73
N LYS A 31 -20.10 -25.61 2.63
CA LYS A 31 -20.60 -26.92 2.22
C LYS A 31 -19.41 -27.79 1.80
N TYR A 32 -19.32 -28.99 2.35
CA TYR A 32 -18.25 -29.96 2.06
C TYR A 32 -16.82 -29.47 2.36
N THR A 33 -16.67 -28.54 3.31
CA THR A 33 -15.36 -28.03 3.72
C THR A 33 -15.17 -28.19 5.21
N GLN A 34 -14.08 -28.84 5.60
CA GLN A 34 -13.61 -28.87 6.98
C GLN A 34 -12.58 -27.76 7.18
N ILE A 35 -12.77 -26.92 8.20
CA ILE A 35 -11.83 -25.87 8.55
C ILE A 35 -11.38 -26.05 10.00
N LYS A 36 -10.06 -26.05 10.21
CA LYS A 36 -9.44 -26.09 11.53
C LYS A 36 -8.47 -24.91 11.60
N CYS A 37 -8.67 -24.05 12.59
CA CYS A 37 -7.78 -22.92 12.85
C CYS A 37 -7.31 -23.00 14.30
N LYS A 38 -6.01 -22.81 14.49
CA LYS A 38 -5.35 -22.84 15.79
C LYS A 38 -4.32 -21.72 15.79
N ILE A 39 -4.34 -20.89 16.82
CA ILE A 39 -3.24 -19.95 17.11
C ILE A 39 -2.58 -20.52 18.36
N GLU A 40 -1.31 -20.91 18.23
CA GLU A 40 -0.58 -21.69 19.23
C GLU A 40 -1.34 -22.99 19.60
N ASP A 41 -1.80 -23.11 20.85
CA ASP A 41 -2.59 -24.23 21.32
C ASP A 41 -4.11 -24.00 21.34
N LYS A 42 -4.54 -22.76 21.07
CA LYS A 42 -5.95 -22.38 21.14
C LYS A 42 -6.66 -22.60 19.82
N LYS A 43 -7.68 -23.47 19.82
CA LYS A 43 -8.61 -23.61 18.68
C LYS A 43 -9.42 -22.33 18.53
N ILE A 44 -9.42 -21.77 17.31
CA ILE A 44 -10.18 -20.57 16.96
C ILE A 44 -11.38 -20.97 16.11
N LYS A 45 -12.56 -20.50 16.52
CA LYS A 45 -13.78 -20.64 15.72
C LYS A 45 -13.75 -19.59 14.62
N ILE A 46 -13.83 -20.04 13.37
CA ILE A 46 -13.88 -19.14 12.23
C ILE A 46 -15.26 -18.51 12.11
N ASP A 47 -15.29 -17.19 11.95
CA ASP A 47 -16.52 -16.43 11.77
C ASP A 47 -17.25 -16.84 10.49
N LYS A 48 -18.58 -16.74 10.50
CA LYS A 48 -19.41 -17.03 9.33
C LYS A 48 -19.57 -15.74 8.53
N PHE A 49 -19.46 -15.83 7.20
CA PHE A 49 -19.84 -14.71 6.35
C PHE A 49 -21.37 -14.56 6.41
N SER A 50 -21.85 -13.34 6.61
CA SER A 50 -23.24 -13.07 7.03
C SER A 50 -24.30 -13.34 5.95
N MET A 51 -23.92 -13.35 4.67
CA MET A 51 -24.85 -13.54 3.56
C MET A 51 -24.37 -14.62 2.58
N PRO A 52 -25.28 -15.35 1.91
CA PRO A 52 -24.88 -16.28 0.86
C PRO A 52 -24.29 -15.51 -0.33
N MET A 53 -23.30 -16.09 -0.98
CA MET A 53 -22.72 -15.60 -2.23
C MET A 53 -22.96 -16.66 -3.30
N ASN A 54 -23.61 -16.33 -4.42
CA ASN A 54 -24.01 -17.31 -5.43
C ASN A 54 -24.77 -18.51 -4.83
N MET A 55 -25.73 -18.23 -3.93
CA MET A 55 -26.53 -19.25 -3.20
C MET A 55 -25.71 -20.20 -2.30
N GLN A 56 -24.45 -19.88 -1.98
CA GLN A 56 -23.59 -20.69 -1.14
C GLN A 56 -23.10 -19.91 0.08
N PHE A 57 -23.24 -20.52 1.26
CA PHE A 57 -22.69 -19.96 2.51
C PHE A 57 -21.18 -20.12 2.59
N ARG A 58 -20.51 -19.11 3.15
CA ARG A 58 -19.05 -19.06 3.29
C ARG A 58 -18.62 -18.69 4.72
N TYR A 59 -17.37 -18.96 5.05
CA TYR A 59 -16.70 -18.48 6.27
C TYR A 59 -16.07 -17.10 6.00
N TYR A 60 -15.84 -16.31 7.05
CA TYR A 60 -15.06 -15.06 6.98
C TYR A 60 -13.55 -15.33 6.93
N ALA A 61 -13.16 -16.34 6.15
CA ALA A 61 -11.79 -16.73 5.86
C ALA A 61 -11.59 -16.68 4.34
N ARG A 62 -10.45 -16.19 3.88
CA ARG A 62 -10.19 -15.84 2.48
C ARG A 62 -9.02 -16.67 1.95
N TYR A 63 -9.07 -17.01 0.68
CA TYR A 63 -7.95 -17.56 -0.09
C TYR A 63 -7.86 -16.83 -1.43
N SER A 64 -6.67 -16.82 -2.02
CA SER A 64 -6.36 -16.12 -3.26
C SER A 64 -5.43 -16.97 -4.12
N ASN A 65 -5.52 -16.84 -5.44
CA ASN A 65 -4.56 -17.51 -6.34
C ASN A 65 -3.23 -16.76 -6.39
N GLN A 66 -3.28 -15.44 -6.23
CA GLN A 66 -2.13 -14.55 -6.22
C GLN A 66 -2.34 -13.48 -5.15
N CYS A 67 -1.27 -13.19 -4.42
CA CYS A 67 -1.21 -12.16 -3.40
C CYS A 67 0.06 -11.35 -3.62
N GLU A 68 -0.04 -10.03 -3.46
CA GLU A 68 1.10 -9.11 -3.54
C GLU A 68 1.10 -8.23 -2.29
N LEU A 69 2.26 -8.12 -1.65
CA LEU A 69 2.46 -7.21 -0.53
C LEU A 69 3.42 -6.10 -0.97
N LEU A 70 2.94 -4.86 -0.93
CA LEU A 70 3.80 -3.69 -1.02
C LEU A 70 3.94 -3.05 0.37
N GLU A 71 5.17 -2.98 0.85
CA GLU A 71 5.54 -2.23 2.05
C GLU A 71 5.90 -0.79 1.65
N PHE A 72 4.92 0.09 1.58
CA PHE A 72 5.15 1.43 1.06
C PHE A 72 5.78 2.36 2.12
N ALA A 73 6.90 3.00 1.75
CA ALA A 73 7.71 3.90 2.58
C ALA A 73 8.05 3.29 3.95
N ASN A 74 8.87 2.25 3.94
CA ASN A 74 9.33 1.57 5.16
C ASN A 74 10.30 2.46 5.96
N THR A 75 10.07 2.57 7.27
CA THR A 75 10.81 3.42 8.22
C THR A 75 12.10 2.79 8.75
N ASP A 76 12.42 1.57 8.36
CA ASP A 76 13.60 0.84 8.84
C ASP A 76 14.91 1.38 8.23
N SER A 77 14.83 2.20 7.17
CA SER A 77 16.01 2.86 6.60
C SER A 77 16.48 4.01 7.50
N LEU A 78 17.71 3.90 8.01
CA LEU A 78 18.31 4.86 8.93
C LEU A 78 19.30 5.82 8.25
N SER A 79 19.70 5.53 7.00
CA SER A 79 20.77 6.25 6.30
C SER A 79 20.31 6.88 5.00
N PHE A 80 20.76 8.10 4.76
CA PHE A 80 20.62 8.78 3.48
C PHE A 80 21.75 8.36 2.54
N VAL A 81 21.40 7.78 1.39
CA VAL A 81 22.34 7.24 0.40
C VAL A 81 22.18 7.99 -0.91
N GLU A 82 23.31 8.37 -1.49
CA GLU A 82 23.40 8.94 -2.83
C GLU A 82 23.64 7.81 -3.84
N VAL A 83 22.99 7.89 -4.99
CA VAL A 83 23.03 6.86 -6.02
C VAL A 83 23.33 7.49 -7.38
N ASP A 84 24.12 6.79 -8.18
CA ASP A 84 24.34 7.15 -9.57
C ASP A 84 23.18 6.66 -10.43
N LEU A 85 22.77 7.48 -11.39
CA LEU A 85 21.73 7.14 -12.34
C LEU A 85 22.34 6.55 -13.62
N ASP A 86 21.76 5.48 -14.12
CA ASP A 86 21.97 4.97 -15.47
C ASP A 86 20.75 5.32 -16.33
N ASN A 87 20.93 6.16 -17.35
CA ASN A 87 19.86 6.64 -18.23
C ASN A 87 18.63 7.18 -17.47
N ASN A 88 18.85 8.04 -16.47
CA ASN A 88 17.83 8.59 -15.57
C ASN A 88 17.07 7.54 -14.75
N SER A 89 17.66 6.36 -14.54
CA SER A 89 17.09 5.29 -13.72
C SER A 89 18.08 4.79 -12.68
N TYR A 90 17.55 4.23 -11.59
CA TYR A 90 18.32 3.51 -10.59
C TYR A 90 17.55 2.25 -10.20
N ILE A 91 18.23 1.11 -10.08
CA ILE A 91 17.59 -0.17 -9.76
C ILE A 91 18.20 -0.73 -8.47
N ASP A 92 17.35 -0.98 -7.48
CA ASP A 92 17.68 -1.75 -6.28
C ASP A 92 16.84 -3.03 -6.25
N LYS A 93 17.50 -4.17 -6.51
CA LYS A 93 16.86 -5.49 -6.62
C LYS A 93 15.72 -5.49 -7.65
N ASN A 94 14.47 -5.55 -7.19
CA ASN A 94 13.26 -5.57 -8.00
C ASN A 94 12.54 -4.21 -8.04
N ILE A 95 13.17 -3.14 -7.53
CA ILE A 95 12.60 -1.80 -7.49
C ILE A 95 13.40 -0.91 -8.44
N GLU A 96 12.72 -0.33 -9.42
CA GLU A 96 13.28 0.60 -10.40
C GLU A 96 12.73 2.01 -10.11
N TYR A 97 13.64 2.95 -9.95
CA TYR A 97 13.36 4.37 -9.73
C TYR A 97 13.65 5.12 -11.03
N ILE A 98 12.67 5.85 -11.54
CA ILE A 98 12.75 6.57 -12.82
C ILE A 98 12.62 8.06 -12.56
N PHE A 99 13.56 8.82 -13.12
CA PHE A 99 13.68 10.25 -12.96
C PHE A 99 13.44 10.96 -14.30
N GLU A 100 12.81 12.14 -14.29
CA GLU A 100 12.74 13.00 -15.48
C GLU A 100 14.05 13.77 -15.70
N GLU A 101 14.62 14.26 -14.60
CA GLU A 101 15.90 14.96 -14.51
C GLU A 101 16.57 14.57 -13.19
N SER A 102 17.85 14.90 -13.00
CA SER A 102 18.54 14.69 -11.73
C SER A 102 17.72 15.21 -10.55
N ASN A 103 17.45 14.35 -9.57
CA ASN A 103 16.64 14.61 -8.37
C ASN A 103 15.11 14.72 -8.57
N SER A 104 14.61 14.63 -9.80
CA SER A 104 13.16 14.69 -10.09
C SER A 104 12.57 13.30 -10.31
N LEU A 105 12.27 12.60 -9.20
CA LEU A 105 11.72 11.23 -9.24
C LEU A 105 10.27 11.25 -9.75
N SER A 106 10.03 10.70 -10.94
CA SER A 106 8.70 10.68 -11.56
C SER A 106 7.93 9.41 -11.25
N LYS A 107 8.63 8.28 -11.15
CA LYS A 107 8.00 6.96 -11.01
C LYS A 107 8.90 5.98 -10.24
N ILE A 108 8.26 5.09 -9.49
CA ILE A 108 8.88 3.88 -8.94
C ILE A 108 8.11 2.67 -9.51
N ILE A 109 8.82 1.67 -10.00
CA ILE A 109 8.27 0.41 -10.48
C ILE A 109 8.76 -0.70 -9.58
N VAL A 110 7.84 -1.41 -8.94
CA VAL A 110 8.13 -2.64 -8.20
C VAL A 110 7.81 -3.81 -9.12
N HIS A 111 8.86 -4.48 -9.60
CA HIS A 111 8.76 -5.68 -10.44
C HIS A 111 8.43 -6.89 -9.57
N LEU A 112 7.45 -7.67 -10.00
CA LEU A 112 6.96 -8.86 -9.32
C LEU A 112 7.11 -10.07 -10.25
N GLU A 113 7.01 -11.29 -9.72
CA GLU A 113 7.02 -12.50 -10.55
C GLU A 113 5.92 -12.48 -11.63
N ASP A 114 4.76 -11.93 -11.29
CA ASP A 114 3.65 -11.76 -12.22
C ASP A 114 3.15 -10.29 -12.22
N GLY A 115 3.82 -9.47 -13.01
CA GLY A 115 3.44 -8.07 -13.28
C GLY A 115 4.29 -7.07 -12.51
N LYS A 116 3.69 -5.93 -12.18
CA LYS A 116 4.35 -4.83 -11.47
C LYS A 116 3.35 -3.96 -10.72
N ILE A 117 3.86 -3.21 -9.74
CA ILE A 117 3.16 -2.09 -9.11
C ILE A 117 3.90 -0.81 -9.48
N GLU A 118 3.16 0.16 -10.03
CA GLU A 118 3.72 1.48 -10.36
C GLU A 118 3.31 2.52 -9.33
N ILE A 119 4.26 3.32 -8.87
CA ILE A 119 4.04 4.46 -7.98
C ILE A 119 4.43 5.71 -8.75
N ASN A 120 3.46 6.56 -9.05
CA ASN A 120 3.66 7.73 -9.92
C ASN A 120 3.54 9.01 -9.08
N PHE A 121 4.36 10.02 -9.39
CA PHE A 121 4.32 11.34 -8.75
C PHE A 121 3.94 12.42 -9.76
N SER A 122 3.06 13.34 -9.37
CA SER A 122 2.71 14.51 -10.18
C SER A 122 2.54 15.76 -9.30
N PRO A 123 3.42 16.79 -9.44
CA PRO A 123 4.65 16.80 -10.23
C PRO A 123 5.68 15.76 -9.75
N CYS A 124 6.86 15.70 -10.36
CA CYS A 124 7.96 14.83 -9.89
C CYS A 124 8.30 15.09 -8.42
N PHE A 125 8.62 14.02 -7.70
CA PHE A 125 9.07 14.06 -6.31
C PHE A 125 10.52 14.55 -6.26
N ASP A 126 10.71 15.82 -5.89
CA ASP A 126 12.02 16.48 -5.89
C ASP A 126 12.43 16.91 -4.47
N MET A 127 13.53 16.33 -3.97
CA MET A 127 14.02 16.57 -2.60
C MET A 127 14.82 17.87 -2.44
N ASN A 128 15.14 18.57 -3.53
CA ASN A 128 15.97 19.78 -3.50
C ASN A 128 15.16 21.07 -3.45
N LYS A 129 13.83 21.00 -3.55
CA LYS A 129 12.96 22.18 -3.53
C LYS A 129 11.62 21.87 -2.87
N ASP A 130 10.99 22.92 -2.36
CA ASP A 130 9.65 22.83 -1.82
C ASP A 130 8.67 22.40 -2.92
N THR A 131 8.02 21.26 -2.70
CA THR A 131 7.13 20.66 -3.71
C THR A 131 5.93 20.05 -3.03
N LYS A 132 4.74 20.27 -3.60
CA LYS A 132 3.51 19.58 -3.23
C LYS A 132 2.90 18.94 -4.46
N GLY A 133 2.39 17.72 -4.29
CA GLY A 133 1.85 16.97 -5.41
C GLY A 133 1.01 15.79 -4.97
N ILE A 134 0.72 14.95 -5.95
CA ILE A 134 -0.06 13.73 -5.80
C ILE A 134 0.87 12.53 -6.05
N PHE A 135 0.76 11.51 -5.20
CA PHE A 135 1.31 10.20 -5.50
C PHE A 135 0.16 9.23 -5.82
N LYS A 136 0.40 8.27 -6.72
CA LYS A 136 -0.59 7.27 -7.13
C LYS A 136 0.05 5.88 -7.22
N ILE A 137 -0.46 4.94 -6.42
CA ILE A 137 -0.04 3.54 -6.38
C ILE A 137 -0.99 2.70 -7.22
N CYS A 138 -0.47 2.14 -8.29
CA CYS A 138 -1.17 1.43 -9.36
C CYS A 138 -0.66 -0.02 -9.44
N PRO A 139 -1.30 -0.97 -8.74
CA PRO A 139 -1.17 -2.39 -9.05
C PRO A 139 -1.80 -2.73 -10.42
N LYS A 140 -1.92 -4.01 -10.78
CA LYS A 140 -2.66 -4.43 -12.01
C LYS A 140 -4.04 -3.75 -12.09
N LYS A 141 -4.44 -3.32 -13.29
CA LYS A 141 -5.59 -2.42 -13.54
C LYS A 141 -6.90 -2.89 -12.88
N GLU A 142 -7.15 -4.19 -12.86
CA GLU A 142 -8.33 -4.83 -12.27
C GLU A 142 -8.39 -4.75 -10.73
N MET A 143 -7.29 -4.37 -10.07
CA MET A 143 -7.24 -4.09 -8.63
C MET A 143 -7.62 -2.63 -8.32
N GLY A 144 -7.56 -1.74 -9.31
CA GLY A 144 -7.75 -0.31 -9.09
C GLY A 144 -6.49 0.36 -8.57
N TYR A 145 -6.63 1.42 -7.76
CA TYR A 145 -5.48 2.22 -7.33
C TYR A 145 -5.70 2.90 -5.98
N LEU A 146 -4.60 3.34 -5.38
CA LEU A 146 -4.59 4.25 -4.23
C LEU A 146 -3.92 5.56 -4.64
N GLU A 147 -4.39 6.67 -4.11
CA GLU A 147 -3.80 7.98 -4.35
C GLU A 147 -3.63 8.73 -3.03
N GLY A 148 -2.81 9.77 -3.05
CA GLY A 148 -2.61 10.62 -1.90
C GLY A 148 -1.82 11.85 -2.27
N ILE A 149 -1.58 12.70 -1.28
CA ILE A 149 -0.74 13.88 -1.45
C ILE A 149 0.64 13.65 -0.85
N TYR A 150 1.64 14.24 -1.49
CA TYR A 150 2.96 14.38 -0.90
C TYR A 150 3.31 15.85 -0.75
N GLU A 151 4.14 16.14 0.24
CA GLU A 151 4.73 17.45 0.48
C GLU A 151 6.19 17.27 0.87
N ILE A 152 7.05 18.08 0.28
CA ILE A 152 8.48 18.16 0.54
C ILE A 152 8.77 19.62 0.90
N ASN A 153 9.46 19.82 2.01
CA ASN A 153 9.99 21.12 2.41
C ASN A 153 11.50 20.99 2.63
N ARG A 154 12.29 21.87 2.00
CA ARG A 154 13.74 21.91 2.11
C ARG A 154 14.16 23.13 2.92
N ASP A 155 14.84 22.89 4.03
CA ASP A 155 15.44 23.94 4.87
C ASP A 155 16.94 23.67 5.03
N GLN A 156 17.75 24.33 4.22
CA GLN A 156 19.22 24.15 4.18
C GLN A 156 19.63 22.69 4.02
N ASP A 157 20.13 22.05 5.09
CA ASP A 157 20.56 20.64 5.12
C ASP A 157 19.47 19.67 5.57
N LYS A 158 18.26 20.17 5.86
CA LYS A 158 17.13 19.37 6.30
C LYS A 158 16.08 19.22 5.20
N ILE A 159 15.60 18.00 5.01
CA ILE A 159 14.45 17.70 4.16
C ILE A 159 13.34 17.15 5.04
N TYR A 160 12.16 17.74 4.93
CA TYR A 160 10.94 17.22 5.56
C TYR A 160 10.02 16.69 4.47
N LYS A 161 9.68 15.40 4.55
CA LYS A 161 8.76 14.72 3.65
C LYS A 161 7.49 14.33 4.40
N LYS A 162 6.36 14.49 3.75
CA LYS A 162 5.05 14.07 4.24
C LYS A 162 4.28 13.35 3.14
N LEU A 163 3.73 12.17 3.44
CA LEU A 163 2.82 11.44 2.55
C LEU A 163 1.50 11.18 3.26
N VAL A 164 0.38 11.47 2.61
CA VAL A 164 -0.96 11.22 3.13
C VAL A 164 -1.81 10.55 2.06
N PRO A 165 -2.11 9.24 2.17
CA PRO A 165 -3.13 8.60 1.36
C PRO A 165 -4.46 9.37 1.48
N GLN A 166 -5.03 9.75 0.35
CA GLN A 166 -6.31 10.45 0.28
C GLN A 166 -7.30 9.60 -0.51
N ASN A 167 -8.59 9.86 -0.33
CA ASN A 167 -9.68 9.22 -1.09
C ASN A 167 -9.81 7.69 -0.94
N GLY A 168 -8.83 7.04 -0.31
CA GLY A 168 -8.86 5.63 0.04
C GLY A 168 -8.40 4.78 -1.13
N TRP A 169 -8.76 3.49 -1.09
CA TRP A 169 -8.59 2.62 -2.22
C TRP A 169 -9.78 2.76 -3.20
N ASN A 170 -9.46 3.10 -4.44
CA ASN A 170 -10.40 3.15 -5.56
C ASN A 170 -10.45 1.76 -6.21
N ALA A 171 -11.31 0.89 -5.68
CA ALA A 171 -11.49 -0.47 -6.17
C ALA A 171 -12.16 -0.54 -7.54
N VAL A 172 -11.85 -1.59 -8.31
CA VAL A 172 -12.53 -1.95 -9.57
C VAL A 172 -13.36 -3.22 -9.36
N PRO A 173 -14.61 -3.11 -8.86
CA PRO A 173 -15.43 -4.28 -8.57
C PRO A 173 -15.94 -4.95 -9.86
N ASN A 174 -15.70 -6.25 -9.99
CA ASN A 174 -16.08 -7.07 -11.15
C ASN A 174 -17.34 -7.93 -10.95
N SER A 175 -18.10 -7.73 -9.88
CA SER A 175 -19.32 -8.49 -9.57
C SER A 175 -20.30 -7.67 -8.73
N PHE A 176 -21.56 -8.10 -8.62
CA PHE A 176 -22.55 -7.44 -7.75
C PHE A 176 -22.12 -7.45 -6.28
N ILE A 177 -21.59 -8.58 -5.80
CA ILE A 177 -21.15 -8.72 -4.41
C ILE A 177 -19.95 -7.80 -4.12
N THR A 178 -18.99 -7.72 -5.05
CA THR A 178 -17.85 -6.80 -4.89
C THR A 178 -18.29 -5.34 -4.94
N LYS A 179 -19.29 -4.97 -5.75
CA LYS A 179 -19.87 -3.62 -5.70
C LYS A 179 -20.46 -3.28 -4.33
N LEU A 180 -21.11 -4.25 -3.67
CA LEU A 180 -21.70 -4.06 -2.34
C LEU A 180 -20.64 -3.88 -1.25
N ILE A 181 -19.66 -4.80 -1.19
CA ILE A 181 -18.64 -4.81 -0.11
C ILE A 181 -17.53 -3.77 -0.32
N LEU A 182 -17.22 -3.40 -1.57
CA LEU A 182 -16.16 -2.45 -1.94
C LEU A 182 -16.68 -1.05 -2.23
N ASN A 183 -17.82 -0.69 -1.65
CA ASN A 183 -18.29 0.69 -1.73
C ASN A 183 -17.25 1.64 -1.10
N LYS A 184 -17.20 2.91 -1.56
CA LYS A 184 -16.22 3.91 -1.07
C LYS A 184 -16.31 4.19 0.43
N ASN A 185 -17.41 3.79 1.08
CA ASN A 185 -17.63 3.95 2.51
C ASN A 185 -17.23 2.73 3.35
N SER A 186 -16.88 1.62 2.72
CA SER A 186 -16.49 0.38 3.37
C SER A 186 -15.13 0.54 4.07
N ILE A 187 -14.92 -0.30 5.10
CA ILE A 187 -13.62 -0.41 5.76
C ILE A 187 -12.50 -0.73 4.77
N PHE A 188 -12.78 -1.58 3.77
CA PHE A 188 -11.83 -1.99 2.72
C PHE A 188 -11.30 -0.81 1.91
N CYS A 189 -12.16 0.15 1.60
CA CYS A 189 -11.77 1.31 0.80
C CYS A 189 -11.27 2.48 1.65
N LYS A 190 -11.68 2.61 2.92
CA LYS A 190 -11.37 3.80 3.74
C LYS A 190 -10.13 3.68 4.62
N TRP A 191 -9.74 2.48 5.04
CA TRP A 191 -8.80 2.32 6.16
C TRP A 191 -7.46 3.04 5.96
N CYS A 192 -6.93 3.07 4.74
CA CYS A 192 -5.64 3.70 4.42
C CYS A 192 -5.65 5.23 4.54
N LYS A 193 -6.82 5.90 4.52
CA LYS A 193 -6.95 7.37 4.67
C LYS A 193 -6.45 7.90 6.01
N ASN A 194 -6.32 7.03 7.00
CA ASN A 194 -5.94 7.40 8.35
C ASN A 194 -4.43 7.43 8.54
N TYR A 195 -3.67 6.99 7.53
CA TYR A 195 -2.22 6.95 7.57
C TYR A 195 -1.62 8.31 7.22
N GLU A 196 -0.55 8.65 7.90
CA GLU A 196 0.28 9.82 7.61
C GLU A 196 1.74 9.43 7.84
N TYR A 197 2.54 9.55 6.78
CA TYR A 197 3.98 9.37 6.83
C TYR A 197 4.65 10.72 7.03
N ILE A 198 5.64 10.76 7.92
CA ILE A 198 6.50 11.92 8.12
C ILE A 198 7.95 11.43 8.17
N GLU A 199 8.83 12.08 7.43
CA GLU A 199 10.25 11.79 7.42
C GLU A 199 11.07 13.08 7.45
N GLU A 200 12.09 13.09 8.30
CA GLU A 200 13.11 14.12 8.40
C GLU A 200 14.46 13.52 7.96
N ILE A 201 15.11 14.16 7.01
CA ILE A 201 16.47 13.81 6.58
C ILE A 201 17.40 14.97 6.95
N ASP A 202 18.48 14.66 7.65
CA ASP A 202 19.63 15.55 7.83
C ASP A 202 20.71 15.12 6.83
N VAL A 203 20.85 15.87 5.73
CA VAL A 203 21.78 15.55 4.63
C VAL A 203 23.23 15.62 5.10
N SER A 204 23.56 16.61 5.93
CA SER A 204 24.91 16.79 6.48
C SER A 204 25.36 15.60 7.34
N LYS A 205 24.43 15.04 8.12
CA LYS A 205 24.69 13.88 9.00
C LYS A 205 24.35 12.54 8.36
N ARG A 206 23.81 12.54 7.13
CA ARG A 206 23.24 11.38 6.42
C ARG A 206 22.24 10.57 7.27
N LEU A 207 21.49 11.25 8.12
CA LEU A 207 20.60 10.64 9.10
C LEU A 207 19.15 10.75 8.64
N VAL A 208 18.41 9.64 8.71
CA VAL A 208 16.98 9.59 8.39
C VAL A 208 16.18 9.26 9.66
N ARG A 209 15.08 9.99 9.87
CA ARG A 209 14.07 9.68 10.89
C ARG A 209 12.70 9.69 10.24
N ALA A 210 12.05 8.54 10.24
CA ALA A 210 10.73 8.38 9.63
C ALA A 210 9.74 7.75 10.61
N LYS A 211 8.45 8.05 10.43
CA LYS A 211 7.36 7.39 11.15
C LYS A 211 6.09 7.40 10.33
N TRP A 212 5.25 6.39 10.56
CA TRP A 212 3.84 6.42 10.19
C TRP A 212 2.98 6.66 11.43
N ASN A 213 1.99 7.53 11.29
CA ASN A 213 0.89 7.70 12.24
C ASN A 213 -0.38 7.11 11.63
N ASN A 214 -1.11 6.27 12.36
CA ASN A 214 -2.44 5.79 11.95
C ASN A 214 -3.53 6.41 12.84
N LYS A 215 -4.22 7.44 12.34
CA LYS A 215 -5.23 8.24 13.06
C LYS A 215 -6.52 7.49 13.40
N CYS A 216 -6.65 6.22 13.00
CA CYS A 216 -7.79 5.36 13.37
C CYS A 216 -7.75 4.90 14.84
N ARG A 217 -6.61 5.02 15.52
CA ARG A 217 -6.41 4.56 16.90
C ARG A 217 -5.48 5.44 17.71
#